data_AF-A0A7V3HHG0-F1
#
_entry.id   AF-A0A7V3HHG0-F1
#
_cell.length_a   1.000
_cell.length_b   1.000
_cell.length_c   1.000
_cell.angle_alpha   90.00
_cell.angle_beta   90.00
_cell.angle_gamma   90.00
#
_symmetry.space_group_name_H-M   'P 1'
#
loop_
_entity.id
_entity.type
_entity.pdbx_description
1 polymer ?
#
loop_
_entity_poly.entity_id
_entity_poly.type
_entity_poly.pdbx_seq_one_letter_code
_entity_poly.pdbx_strand_id
1 'polypeptide(L)'
;MGKIPIQWNKLWDAFKNIAIVFSFCTNLVLLIAVIILLDLLLWRLPQARQTVIKPKVTKIVTELNRLEEATINVKVPISDTIPIKFTLPLHTQTRVTVVGSVPLSTNANFVLPGGGGSIRGTVSLALPPGLKLPIELYVEVPVSQTIPVQMEVPVSIRLKDTELGKVLQELKGEVVPLLEPLAK
;
A
#
# COMPACT_ATOMS: atom_id res chain seq x y z
N MET A 1 10.29 62.72 99.19
CA MET A 1 11.04 62.06 98.09
C MET A 1 10.67 60.57 98.09
N GLY A 2 9.64 60.19 97.33
CA GLY A 2 9.08 58.83 97.37
C GLY A 2 9.94 57.84 96.57
N LYS A 3 10.39 56.76 97.21
CA LYS A 3 11.09 55.65 96.55
C LYS A 3 10.06 54.63 96.06
N ILE A 4 9.95 54.49 94.75
CA ILE A 4 9.08 53.51 94.10
C ILE A 4 9.81 52.16 94.14
N PRO A 5 9.28 51.10 94.79
CA PRO A 5 9.92 49.79 94.80
C PRO A 5 9.68 49.08 93.45
N ILE A 6 10.75 48.83 92.72
CA ILE A 6 10.73 48.13 91.43
C ILE A 6 10.53 46.64 91.69
N GLN A 7 9.34 46.11 91.35
CA GLN A 7 9.00 44.69 91.50
C GLN A 7 9.57 43.87 90.32
N TRP A 8 10.82 43.42 90.43
CA TRP A 8 11.54 42.65 89.41
C TRP A 8 10.83 41.35 88.97
N ASN A 9 10.11 40.68 89.88
CA ASN A 9 9.38 39.44 89.56
C ASN A 9 8.24 39.68 88.57
N LYS A 10 7.56 40.84 88.63
CA LYS A 10 6.48 41.17 87.68
C LYS A 10 6.98 41.44 86.27
N LEU A 11 8.17 42.05 86.14
CA LEU A 11 8.79 42.29 84.84
C LEU A 11 9.26 40.98 84.21
N TRP A 12 9.77 40.05 85.02
CA TRP A 12 10.17 38.73 84.57
C TRP A 12 8.98 37.87 84.11
N ASP A 13 7.88 37.88 84.87
CA ASP A 13 6.66 37.18 84.50
C ASP A 13 6.00 37.77 83.25
N ALA A 14 6.01 39.10 83.09
CA ALA A 14 5.53 39.76 81.88
C ALA A 14 6.38 39.41 80.66
N PHE A 15 7.71 39.39 80.79
CA PHE A 15 8.62 38.99 79.72
C PHE A 15 8.40 37.52 79.31
N LYS A 16 8.25 36.62 80.27
CA LYS A 16 8.01 35.19 80.01
C LYS A 16 6.68 34.97 79.29
N ASN A 17 5.62 35.68 79.68
CA ASN A 17 4.34 35.64 78.97
C ASN A 17 4.44 36.18 77.54
N ILE A 18 5.18 37.27 77.32
CA ILE A 18 5.42 37.81 75.97
C ILE A 18 6.20 36.80 75.12
N ALA A 19 7.24 36.16 75.68
CA ALA A 19 8.03 35.16 74.98
C ALA A 19 7.20 33.91 74.61
N ILE A 20 6.30 33.46 75.50
CA ILE A 20 5.39 32.35 75.24
C ILE A 20 4.40 32.71 74.13
N VAL A 21 3.76 33.89 74.20
CA VAL A 21 2.81 34.34 73.17
C VAL A 21 3.52 34.52 71.84
N PHE A 22 4.73 35.08 71.81
CA PHE A 22 5.53 35.24 70.61
C PHE A 22 5.87 33.88 69.98
N SER A 23 6.41 32.94 70.77
CA SER A 23 6.72 31.59 70.29
C SER A 23 5.48 30.86 69.76
N PHE A 24 4.33 31.04 70.41
CA PHE A 24 3.06 30.46 69.97
C PHE A 24 2.60 31.07 68.64
N CYS A 25 2.68 32.39 68.50
CA CYS A 25 2.30 33.10 67.28
C CYS A 25 3.20 32.72 66.10
N THR A 26 4.52 32.69 66.30
CA THR A 26 5.47 32.29 65.26
C THR A 26 5.25 30.84 64.84
N ASN A 27 5.06 29.93 65.79
CA ASN A 27 4.83 28.51 65.47
C ASN A 27 3.46 28.29 64.77
N LEU A 28 2.43 29.06 65.15
CA LEU A 28 1.12 29.03 64.48
C LEU A 28 1.23 29.48 63.02
N VAL A 29 1.94 30.58 62.76
CA VAL A 29 2.18 31.07 61.39
C VAL A 29 2.99 30.04 60.59
N LEU A 30 4.00 29.43 61.21
CA LEU A 30 4.81 28.39 60.57
C LEU A 30 3.96 27.15 60.23
N LEU A 31 3.07 26.74 61.13
CA LEU A 31 2.12 25.65 60.90
C LEU A 31 1.19 25.95 59.72
N ILE A 32 0.62 27.16 59.67
CA ILE A 32 -0.25 27.59 58.57
C ILE A 32 0.54 27.62 57.25
N ALA A 33 1.78 28.11 57.27
CA ALA A 33 2.64 28.11 56.09
C ALA A 33 2.94 26.69 55.59
N VAL A 34 3.19 25.74 56.50
CA VAL A 34 3.38 24.33 56.16
C VAL A 34 2.11 23.72 55.58
N ILE A 35 0.93 24.01 56.13
CA ILE A 35 -0.35 23.52 55.60
C ILE A 35 -0.59 24.05 54.18
N ILE A 36 -0.35 25.34 53.93
CA ILE A 36 -0.48 25.95 52.60
C ILE A 36 0.53 25.32 51.62
N LEU A 37 1.76 25.09 52.06
CA LEU A 37 2.78 24.42 51.25
C LEU A 37 2.37 22.99 50.90
N LEU A 38 1.80 22.25 51.88
CA LEU A 38 1.35 20.89 51.70
C LEU A 38 0.15 20.83 50.72
N ASP A 39 -0.79 21.76 50.83
CA ASP A 39 -1.94 21.87 49.92
C ASP A 39 -1.50 22.20 48.49
N LEU A 40 -0.52 23.10 48.33
CA LEU A 40 0.09 23.40 47.04
C LEU A 40 0.83 22.17 46.46
N LEU A 41 1.58 21.45 47.30
CA LEU A 41 2.36 20.30 46.87
C LEU A 41 1.48 19.09 46.48
N LEU A 42 0.45 18.81 47.28
CA LEU A 42 -0.42 17.65 47.13
C LEU A 42 -1.50 17.87 46.07
N TRP A 43 -2.09 19.07 45.99
CA TRP A 43 -3.24 19.31 45.11
C TRP A 43 -2.89 20.05 43.81
N ARG A 44 -2.03 21.08 43.87
CA ARG A 44 -1.78 21.96 42.70
C ARG A 44 -0.69 21.43 41.76
N LEU A 45 0.37 20.82 42.28
CA LEU A 45 1.47 20.31 41.44
C LEU A 45 1.06 19.16 40.49
N PRO A 46 0.26 18.16 40.91
CA PRO A 46 -0.14 17.08 40.01
C PRO A 46 -1.00 17.61 38.85
N GLN A 47 -1.91 18.55 39.13
CA GLN A 47 -2.85 19.11 38.16
C GLN A 47 -2.17 19.95 37.07
N ALA A 48 -1.11 20.69 37.42
CA ALA A 48 -0.35 21.51 36.48
C ALA A 48 0.46 20.67 35.47
N ARG A 49 0.94 19.47 35.87
CA ARG A 49 1.65 18.56 34.96
C ARG A 49 0.68 17.80 34.04
N GLN A 50 -0.49 17.44 34.56
CA GLN A 50 -1.49 16.67 33.83
C GLN A 50 -2.16 17.45 32.69
N THR A 51 -2.37 18.75 32.84
CA THR A 51 -3.02 19.58 31.82
C THR A 51 -2.19 19.76 30.54
N VAL A 52 -0.86 19.63 30.61
CA VAL A 52 0.03 19.78 29.45
C VAL A 52 0.43 18.43 28.84
N ILE A 53 0.62 17.40 29.67
CA ILE A 53 1.15 16.10 29.24
C ILE A 53 0.05 15.19 28.68
N LYS A 54 -1.10 15.10 29.37
CA LYS A 54 -2.23 14.25 28.94
C LYS A 54 -2.66 14.50 27.49
N PRO A 55 -2.96 15.74 27.06
CA PRO A 55 -3.44 15.95 25.68
C PRO A 55 -2.39 15.63 24.62
N LYS A 56 -1.09 15.74 24.92
CA LYS A 56 -0.02 15.39 23.98
C LYS A 56 0.12 13.87 23.86
N VAL A 57 0.07 13.16 24.99
CA VAL A 57 0.15 11.70 25.03
C VAL A 57 -1.06 11.06 24.36
N THR A 58 -2.27 11.53 24.67
CA THR A 58 -3.51 11.05 24.01
C THR A 58 -3.48 11.31 22.51
N LYS A 59 -2.92 12.44 22.06
CA LYS A 59 -2.73 12.72 20.63
C LYS A 59 -1.78 11.72 19.98
N ILE A 60 -0.64 11.41 20.60
CA ILE A 60 0.32 10.43 20.04
C ILE A 60 -0.34 9.06 19.87
N VAL A 61 -1.05 8.56 20.90
CA VAL A 61 -1.75 7.27 20.82
C VAL A 61 -2.82 7.29 19.72
N THR A 62 -3.55 8.39 19.59
CA THR A 62 -4.56 8.55 18.53
C THR A 62 -3.93 8.54 17.14
N GLU A 63 -2.84 9.29 16.93
CA GLU A 63 -2.15 9.34 15.63
C GLU A 63 -1.50 8.00 15.27
N LEU A 64 -0.96 7.26 16.24
CA LEU A 64 -0.44 5.91 16.01
C LEU A 64 -1.55 4.95 15.56
N ASN A 65 -2.73 5.00 16.17
CA ASN A 65 -3.89 4.21 15.74
C ASN A 65 -4.34 4.59 14.32
N ARG A 66 -4.37 5.89 14.01
CA ARG A 66 -4.72 6.38 12.66
C ARG A 66 -3.71 5.93 11.61
N LEU A 67 -2.43 5.90 11.97
CA LEU A 67 -1.37 5.44 11.08
C LEU A 67 -1.49 3.93 10.82
N GLU A 68 -1.82 3.13 11.82
CA GLU A 68 -2.05 1.69 11.66
C GLU A 68 -3.21 1.39 10.69
N GLU A 69 -4.27 2.20 10.72
CA GLU A 69 -5.45 2.08 9.86
C GLU A 69 -5.29 2.74 8.48
N ALA A 70 -4.22 3.50 8.26
CA ALA A 70 -4.04 4.26 7.03
C ALA A 70 -3.85 3.35 5.80
N THR A 71 -4.26 3.86 4.64
CA THR A 71 -4.23 3.14 3.36
C THR A 71 -3.44 3.94 2.34
N ILE A 72 -2.49 3.28 1.67
CA ILE A 72 -1.70 3.82 0.57
C ILE A 72 -2.41 3.49 -0.74
N ASN A 73 -2.75 4.52 -1.52
CA ASN A 73 -3.29 4.35 -2.87
C ASN A 73 -2.20 4.72 -3.88
N VAL A 74 -1.72 3.74 -4.62
CA VAL A 74 -0.66 3.93 -5.63
C VAL A 74 -1.06 3.28 -6.94
N LYS A 75 -0.70 3.92 -8.06
CA LYS A 75 -0.84 3.32 -9.39
C LYS A 75 0.47 2.64 -9.74
N VAL A 76 0.45 1.32 -9.89
CA VAL A 76 1.64 0.54 -10.24
C VAL A 76 1.65 0.35 -11.76
N PRO A 77 2.70 0.80 -12.47
CA PRO A 77 2.83 0.53 -13.89
C PRO A 77 3.20 -0.93 -14.11
N ILE A 78 2.45 -1.61 -14.96
CA ILE A 78 2.73 -2.98 -15.42
C ILE A 78 3.09 -2.91 -16.89
N SER A 79 4.27 -3.44 -17.22
CA SER A 79 4.72 -3.66 -18.60
C SER A 79 4.86 -5.15 -18.83
N ASP A 80 4.00 -5.70 -19.67
CA ASP A 80 3.97 -7.13 -19.96
C ASP A 80 3.78 -7.37 -21.47
N THR A 81 4.04 -8.60 -21.93
CA THR A 81 3.84 -9.01 -23.32
C THR A 81 2.87 -10.18 -23.39
N ILE A 82 1.80 -10.02 -24.15
CA ILE A 82 0.81 -11.08 -24.33
C ILE A 82 1.10 -11.83 -25.63
N PRO A 83 1.30 -13.16 -25.60
CA PRO A 83 1.46 -13.96 -26.81
C PRO A 83 0.10 -14.19 -27.47
N ILE A 84 0.00 -13.87 -28.76
CA ILE A 84 -1.17 -14.14 -29.57
C ILE A 84 -0.78 -15.21 -30.59
N LYS A 85 -1.51 -16.32 -30.55
CA LYS A 85 -1.38 -17.44 -31.48
C LYS A 85 -2.72 -17.68 -32.15
N PHE A 86 -2.77 -17.50 -33.46
CA PHE A 86 -3.96 -17.81 -34.25
C PHE A 86 -3.55 -18.34 -35.60
N THR A 87 -4.44 -19.11 -36.22
CA THR A 87 -4.27 -19.60 -37.58
C THR A 87 -5.15 -18.75 -38.50
N LEU A 88 -4.54 -18.14 -39.51
CA LEU A 88 -5.26 -17.39 -40.54
C LEU A 88 -5.60 -18.37 -41.68
N PRO A 89 -6.89 -18.67 -41.92
CA PRO A 89 -7.28 -19.40 -43.13
C PRO A 89 -7.22 -18.43 -44.32
N LEU A 90 -6.38 -18.74 -45.30
CA LEU A 90 -6.35 -18.04 -46.58
C LEU A 90 -7.06 -18.88 -47.62
N HIS A 91 -8.06 -18.27 -48.24
CA HIS A 91 -8.75 -18.80 -49.41
C HIS A 91 -8.62 -17.79 -50.54
N THR A 92 -7.80 -18.12 -51.54
CA THR A 92 -7.50 -17.20 -52.63
C THR A 92 -7.41 -17.91 -53.97
N GLN A 93 -7.92 -17.26 -55.02
CA GLN A 93 -7.73 -17.71 -56.39
C GLN A 93 -6.43 -17.12 -56.92
N THR A 94 -5.45 -17.97 -57.23
CA THR A 94 -4.14 -17.54 -57.70
C THR A 94 -3.71 -18.33 -58.92
N ARG A 95 -2.75 -17.80 -59.69
CA ARG A 95 -2.19 -18.48 -60.86
C ARG A 95 -0.81 -19.00 -60.51
N VAL A 96 -0.67 -20.32 -60.39
CA VAL A 96 0.63 -20.96 -60.20
C VAL A 96 1.28 -21.23 -61.56
N THR A 97 2.60 -21.11 -61.60
CA THR A 97 3.37 -21.44 -62.81
C THR A 97 3.96 -22.82 -62.64
N VAL A 98 3.75 -23.69 -63.63
CA VAL A 98 4.33 -25.02 -63.66
C VAL A 98 5.86 -24.89 -63.77
N VAL A 99 6.59 -25.32 -62.74
CA VAL A 99 8.06 -25.23 -62.68
C VAL A 99 8.78 -26.42 -63.31
N GLY A 100 8.07 -27.52 -63.60
CA GLY A 100 8.60 -28.73 -64.21
C GLY A 100 7.51 -29.56 -64.88
N SER A 101 7.89 -30.51 -65.73
CA SER A 101 6.94 -31.31 -66.51
C SER A 101 5.98 -32.10 -65.62
N VAL A 102 4.67 -31.81 -65.68
CA VAL A 102 3.64 -32.54 -64.94
C VAL A 102 2.92 -33.51 -65.87
N PRO A 103 3.07 -34.84 -65.71
CA PRO A 103 2.36 -35.82 -66.53
C PRO A 103 0.87 -35.86 -66.17
N LEU A 104 0.03 -35.92 -67.20
CA LEU A 104 -1.41 -36.09 -67.15
C LEU A 104 -1.79 -37.32 -67.97
N SER A 105 -2.82 -38.03 -67.52
CA SER A 105 -3.40 -39.16 -68.25
C SER A 105 -4.90 -38.94 -68.33
N THR A 106 -5.44 -38.87 -69.55
CA THR A 106 -6.86 -38.60 -69.77
C THR A 106 -7.43 -39.48 -70.88
N ASN A 107 -8.72 -39.76 -70.80
CA ASN A 107 -9.42 -40.49 -71.85
C ASN A 107 -9.80 -39.53 -72.98
N ALA A 108 -9.47 -39.92 -74.21
CA ALA A 108 -9.79 -39.18 -75.42
C ALA A 108 -10.60 -40.06 -76.37
N ASN A 109 -11.47 -39.42 -77.14
CA ASN A 109 -12.16 -40.05 -78.27
C ASN A 109 -11.56 -39.51 -79.57
N PHE A 110 -10.96 -40.39 -80.34
CA PHE A 110 -10.34 -40.06 -81.61
C PHE A 110 -11.30 -40.39 -82.74
N VAL A 111 -11.63 -39.40 -83.57
CA VAL A 111 -12.44 -39.60 -84.78
C VAL A 111 -11.49 -39.75 -85.97
N LEU A 112 -11.55 -40.89 -86.66
CA LEU A 112 -10.69 -41.19 -87.80
C LEU A 112 -11.22 -40.48 -89.06
N PRO A 113 -10.41 -39.69 -89.77
CA PRO A 113 -10.83 -39.04 -91.00
C PRO A 113 -11.13 -40.07 -92.10
N GLY A 114 -12.11 -39.77 -92.97
CA GLY A 114 -12.50 -40.66 -94.09
C GLY A 114 -13.53 -41.74 -93.75
N GLY A 115 -14.29 -41.60 -92.66
CA GLY A 115 -15.38 -42.54 -92.31
C GLY A 115 -14.96 -43.74 -91.46
N GLY A 116 -13.73 -43.74 -90.94
CA GLY A 116 -13.14 -44.88 -90.19
C GLY A 116 -13.64 -45.09 -88.75
N GLY A 117 -14.71 -44.41 -88.32
CA GLY A 117 -15.27 -44.56 -86.97
C GLY A 117 -14.55 -43.76 -85.86
N SER A 118 -14.84 -44.08 -84.59
CA SER A 118 -14.21 -43.44 -83.43
C SER A 118 -13.58 -44.44 -82.45
N ILE A 119 -12.35 -44.19 -82.01
CA ILE A 119 -11.62 -45.00 -81.03
C ILE A 119 -11.56 -44.26 -79.69
N ARG A 120 -11.91 -44.96 -78.61
CA ARG A 120 -11.68 -44.48 -77.24
C ARG A 120 -10.34 -45.01 -76.74
N GLY A 121 -9.46 -44.12 -76.31
CA GLY A 121 -8.15 -44.48 -75.80
C GLY A 121 -7.68 -43.52 -74.71
N THR A 122 -6.62 -43.90 -74.00
CA THR A 122 -5.99 -43.05 -72.99
C THR A 122 -4.78 -42.35 -73.58
N VAL A 123 -4.68 -41.05 -73.38
CA VAL A 123 -3.55 -40.21 -73.82
C VAL A 123 -2.74 -39.78 -72.61
N SER A 124 -1.43 -39.93 -72.71
CA SER A 124 -0.49 -39.32 -71.77
C SER A 124 0.00 -37.99 -72.35
N LEU A 125 -0.21 -36.90 -71.61
CA LEU A 125 0.19 -35.55 -71.98
C LEU A 125 1.05 -34.97 -70.85
N ALA A 126 2.09 -34.22 -71.18
CA ALA A 126 2.88 -33.51 -70.18
C ALA A 126 2.58 -32.01 -70.24
N LEU A 127 2.21 -31.40 -69.11
CA LEU A 127 2.10 -29.95 -69.02
C LEU A 127 3.51 -29.34 -69.08
N PRO A 128 3.80 -28.47 -70.06
CA PRO A 128 5.12 -27.86 -70.18
C PRO A 128 5.40 -26.86 -69.05
N PRO A 129 6.68 -26.64 -68.70
CA PRO A 129 7.04 -25.59 -67.77
C PRO A 129 6.62 -24.21 -68.31
N GLY A 130 6.28 -23.28 -67.41
CA GLY A 130 5.84 -21.93 -67.76
C GLY A 130 4.32 -21.79 -67.98
N LEU A 131 3.55 -22.89 -67.98
CA LEU A 131 2.09 -22.83 -68.05
C LEU A 131 1.51 -22.24 -66.75
N LYS A 132 0.64 -21.22 -66.88
CA LYS A 132 -0.03 -20.54 -65.76
C LYS A 132 -1.39 -21.15 -65.48
N LEU A 133 -1.47 -22.00 -64.47
CA LEU A 133 -2.70 -22.67 -64.06
C LEU A 133 -3.44 -21.84 -63.01
N PRO A 134 -4.72 -21.47 -63.25
CA PRO A 134 -5.56 -20.92 -62.19
C PRO A 134 -5.90 -22.03 -61.21
N ILE A 135 -5.65 -21.79 -59.94
CA ILE A 135 -6.00 -22.71 -58.85
C ILE A 135 -6.75 -21.95 -57.75
N GLU A 136 -7.53 -22.69 -57.00
CA GLU A 136 -8.08 -22.23 -55.73
C GLU A 136 -7.17 -22.74 -54.61
N LEU A 137 -6.56 -21.81 -53.89
CA LEU A 137 -5.58 -22.10 -52.86
C LEU A 137 -6.23 -21.95 -51.49
N TYR A 138 -6.22 -23.04 -50.72
CA TYR A 138 -6.61 -23.08 -49.31
C TYR A 138 -5.37 -23.36 -48.46
N VAL A 139 -4.92 -22.38 -47.68
CA VAL A 139 -3.72 -22.50 -46.82
C VAL A 139 -4.02 -21.95 -45.44
N GLU A 140 -3.66 -22.69 -44.41
CA GLU A 140 -3.70 -22.26 -43.02
C GLU A 140 -2.34 -21.71 -42.61
N VAL A 141 -2.25 -20.39 -42.42
CA VAL A 141 -1.00 -19.73 -42.02
C VAL A 141 -1.00 -19.51 -40.51
N PRO A 142 -0.12 -20.16 -39.74
CA PRO A 142 0.00 -19.90 -38.31
C PRO A 142 0.69 -18.54 -38.09
N VAL A 143 0.06 -17.69 -37.29
CA VAL A 143 0.59 -16.40 -36.87
C VAL A 143 0.89 -16.46 -35.37
N SER A 144 2.12 -16.13 -35.01
CA SER A 144 2.57 -16.02 -33.62
C SER A 144 3.22 -14.66 -33.42
N GLN A 145 2.57 -13.79 -32.66
CA GLN A 145 3.08 -12.44 -32.37
C GLN A 145 2.94 -12.12 -30.88
N THR A 146 3.81 -11.27 -30.36
CA THR A 146 3.74 -10.77 -28.99
C THR A 146 3.40 -9.28 -29.02
N ILE A 147 2.35 -8.88 -28.32
CA ILE A 147 1.95 -7.48 -28.21
C ILE A 147 2.38 -6.93 -26.85
N PRO A 148 3.11 -5.81 -26.79
CA PRO A 148 3.42 -5.15 -25.52
C PRO A 148 2.18 -4.46 -24.96
N VAL A 149 1.93 -4.64 -23.68
CA VAL A 149 0.83 -4.05 -22.94
C VAL A 149 1.40 -3.23 -21.79
N GLN A 150 1.00 -1.97 -21.72
CA GLN A 150 1.36 -1.04 -20.65
C GLN A 150 0.08 -0.58 -19.97
N MET A 151 -0.07 -0.86 -18.68
CA MET A 151 -1.26 -0.49 -17.91
C MET A 151 -0.86 0.05 -16.54
N GLU A 152 -1.62 1.01 -16.03
CA GLU A 152 -1.50 1.48 -14.64
C GLU A 152 -2.61 0.83 -13.81
N VAL A 153 -2.24 -0.05 -12.88
CA VAL A 153 -3.21 -0.70 -12.00
C VAL A 153 -3.27 0.06 -10.67
N PRO A 154 -4.43 0.60 -10.26
CA PRO A 154 -4.58 1.20 -8.95
C PRO A 154 -4.61 0.09 -7.89
N VAL A 155 -3.71 0.17 -6.92
CA VAL A 155 -3.69 -0.72 -5.75
C VAL A 155 -3.90 0.08 -4.48
N SER A 156 -4.65 -0.50 -3.55
CA SER A 156 -4.95 0.07 -2.24
C SER A 156 -4.37 -0.85 -1.18
N ILE A 157 -3.33 -0.37 -0.49
CA ILE A 157 -2.52 -1.15 0.46
C ILE A 157 -2.79 -0.61 1.86
N ARG A 158 -3.40 -1.41 2.74
CA ARG A 158 -3.59 -1.05 4.14
C ARG A 158 -2.27 -1.23 4.90
N LEU A 159 -1.83 -0.23 5.66
CA LEU A 159 -0.53 -0.27 6.33
C LEU A 159 -0.40 -1.46 7.29
N LYS A 160 -1.46 -1.79 8.04
CA LYS A 160 -1.51 -2.98 8.91
C LYS A 160 -1.22 -4.32 8.22
N ASP A 161 -1.45 -4.43 6.91
CA ASP A 161 -1.23 -5.67 6.15
C ASP A 161 0.20 -5.74 5.56
N THR A 162 1.02 -4.71 5.78
CA THR A 162 2.40 -4.63 5.28
C THR A 162 3.42 -4.96 6.37
N GLU A 163 4.68 -5.18 5.97
CA GLU A 163 5.78 -5.32 6.93
C GLU A 163 5.96 -4.07 7.82
N LEU A 164 5.68 -2.86 7.29
CA LEU A 164 5.67 -1.64 8.10
C LEU A 164 4.58 -1.68 9.19
N GLY A 165 3.44 -2.32 8.91
CA GLY A 165 2.36 -2.53 9.88
C GLY A 165 2.82 -3.34 11.09
N LYS A 166 3.63 -4.39 10.88
CA LYS A 166 4.20 -5.19 11.97
C LYS A 166 5.12 -4.36 12.86
N VAL A 167 6.04 -3.60 12.25
CA VAL A 167 6.94 -2.69 12.98
C VAL A 167 6.14 -1.64 13.77
N LEU A 168 5.06 -1.11 13.19
CA LEU A 168 4.15 -0.19 13.87
C LEU A 168 3.44 -0.84 15.06
N GLN A 169 3.03 -2.10 14.95
CA GLN A 169 2.41 -2.86 16.05
C GLN A 169 3.40 -3.13 17.18
N GLU A 170 4.64 -3.51 16.85
CA GLU A 170 5.72 -3.70 17.83
C GLU A 170 6.03 -2.38 18.55
N LEU A 171 6.22 -1.28 17.80
CA LEU A 171 6.44 0.05 18.36
C LEU A 171 5.28 0.48 19.28
N LYS A 172 4.04 0.24 18.88
CA LYS A 172 2.85 0.52 19.69
C LYS A 172 2.84 -0.33 20.97
N GLY A 173 3.22 -1.60 20.88
CA GLY A 173 3.33 -2.52 22.01
C GLY A 173 4.35 -2.07 23.05
N GLU A 174 5.44 -1.41 22.63
CA GLU A 174 6.45 -0.87 23.55
C GLU A 174 6.10 0.53 24.07
N VAL A 175 5.58 1.40 23.20
CA VAL A 175 5.39 2.82 23.52
C VAL A 175 4.10 3.08 24.30
N VAL A 176 2.99 2.39 23.97
CA VAL A 176 1.69 2.65 24.63
C VAL A 176 1.74 2.38 26.14
N PRO A 177 2.33 1.28 26.64
CA PRO A 177 2.44 1.04 28.08
C PRO A 177 3.30 2.08 28.83
N LEU A 178 4.27 2.71 28.16
CA LEU A 178 5.06 3.80 28.75
C LEU A 178 4.28 5.12 28.83
N LEU A 179 3.33 5.30 27.92
CA LEU A 179 2.52 6.50 27.79
C LEU A 179 1.25 6.45 28.65
N GLU A 180 0.68 5.27 28.89
CA GLU A 180 -0.56 5.07 29.64
C GLU A 180 -0.52 5.66 31.08
N PRO A 181 0.57 5.54 31.87
CA PRO A 181 0.67 6.16 33.19
C PRO A 181 0.71 7.70 33.14
N LEU A 182 1.15 8.28 32.02
CA LEU A 182 1.23 9.72 31.80
C LEU A 182 -0.09 10.32 31.29
N ALA A 183 -1.01 9.45 30.84
CA ALA A 183 -2.36 9.81 30.41
C ALA A 183 -3.38 9.80 31.58
N LYS A 184 -3.12 9.05 32.66
CA LYS A 184 -3.92 9.05 33.92
C LYS A 184 -3.66 10.26 34.79
#